data_AF-A0A956ANN8-F1
#
_entry.id   AF-A0A956ANN8-F1
#
_cell.length_a   1.000
_cell.length_b   1.000
_cell.length_c   1.000
_cell.angle_alpha   90.00
_cell.angle_beta   90.00
_cell.angle_gamma   90.00
#
_symmetry.space_group_name_H-M   'P 1'
#
loop_
_entity.id
_entity.type
_entity.pdbx_description
1 polymer ?
#
loop_
_entity_poly.entity_id
_entity_poly.type
_entity_poly.pdbx_seq_one_letter_code
_entity_poly.pdbx_strand_id
1 'polypeptide(L)'
;MAGQHGVLGDTDVATREFLLRYGFDAGRFEALRAQLRGGAAQRDNHVSGHLRPVAADALVPLPEAGSDAYAELTAVGEQALHDGRVGVLMLAGGMATRFGAVVKALAPAYGGRTFLELKLADALKVATRLDARVPVLVMSSFATHDALVAAIPKTSERTPVEVFPQEVSLRVTPEGALHRDASGALSPYATGHGDLTFALRRSGALGRFMAQGGELLLMSNVDNLVATLNPAIIGAHLAGGRALTVEVAPKYPGDQGGIPLEVDGVPQVVEGFRIPPSFDQDSVPVFNTNTMVLDARAIDRDFELDWFVVRKRVDDADVIQFERLVGQVTAHLPTHFVTVPREGAGCRFAPIKTPEDLQAQRERIGRVLGF
;
A
#
# COMPACT_ATOMS: atom_id res chain seq x y z
N MET A 1 2.18 31.46 -20.74
CA MET A 1 1.02 30.64 -21.13
C MET A 1 1.38 29.84 -22.38
N ALA A 2 2.08 28.72 -22.21
CA ALA A 2 2.27 27.75 -23.30
C ALA A 2 0.97 26.95 -23.46
N GLY A 3 0.49 26.82 -24.70
CA GLY A 3 -0.84 26.31 -25.02
C GLY A 3 -1.12 24.92 -24.45
N GLN A 4 -2.33 24.75 -23.92
CA GLN A 4 -2.92 23.45 -23.58
C GLN A 4 -3.22 22.64 -24.85
N HIS A 5 -2.22 22.37 -25.69
CA HIS A 5 -2.29 21.35 -26.74
C HIS A 5 -1.70 20.07 -26.17
N GLY A 6 -2.54 19.30 -25.50
CA GLY A 6 -2.25 18.02 -24.86
C GLY A 6 -3.56 17.39 -24.38
N VAL A 7 -3.53 16.17 -23.83
CA VAL A 7 -4.74 15.41 -23.45
C VAL A 7 -5.83 16.22 -22.74
N LEU A 8 -5.47 17.15 -21.85
CA LEU A 8 -6.47 17.99 -21.14
C LEU A 8 -7.16 19.04 -22.02
N GLY A 9 -6.50 19.52 -23.08
CA GLY A 9 -7.05 20.48 -24.03
C GLY A 9 -8.16 19.89 -24.89
N ASP A 10 -8.08 18.60 -25.17
CA ASP A 10 -8.98 17.86 -26.06
C ASP A 10 -10.12 17.12 -25.31
N THR A 11 -10.19 17.26 -23.99
CA THR A 11 -11.25 16.68 -23.15
C THR A 11 -12.31 17.71 -22.77
N ASP A 12 -13.55 17.25 -22.60
CA ASP A 12 -14.63 18.06 -22.05
C ASP A 12 -14.34 18.54 -20.62
N VAL A 13 -15.09 19.55 -20.17
CA VAL A 13 -14.88 20.22 -18.88
C VAL A 13 -15.03 19.24 -17.70
N ALA A 14 -16.04 18.38 -17.72
CA ALA A 14 -16.31 17.46 -16.62
C ALA A 14 -15.17 16.43 -16.46
N THR A 15 -14.68 15.89 -17.58
CA THR A 15 -13.53 14.99 -17.59
C THR A 15 -12.27 15.70 -17.08
N ARG A 16 -12.03 16.94 -17.48
CA ARG A 16 -10.89 17.73 -17.01
C ARG A 16 -10.96 17.98 -15.50
N GLU A 17 -12.11 18.39 -14.98
CA GLU A 17 -12.32 18.59 -13.54
C GLU A 17 -12.11 17.31 -12.75
N PHE A 18 -12.62 16.17 -13.25
CA PHE A 18 -12.39 14.85 -12.66
C PHE A 18 -10.89 14.49 -12.60
N LEU A 19 -10.16 14.66 -13.70
CA LEU A 19 -8.73 14.35 -13.75
C LEU A 19 -7.94 15.23 -12.77
N LEU A 20 -8.24 16.52 -12.72
CA LEU A 20 -7.60 17.47 -11.79
C LEU A 20 -7.93 17.15 -10.33
N ARG A 21 -9.19 16.82 -10.01
CA ARG A 21 -9.64 16.42 -8.66
C ARG A 21 -8.80 15.27 -8.10
N TYR A 22 -8.43 14.33 -8.96
CA TYR A 22 -7.68 13.13 -8.58
C TYR A 22 -6.20 13.19 -8.99
N GLY A 23 -5.65 14.40 -9.14
CA GLY A 23 -4.20 14.61 -9.22
C GLY A 23 -3.53 14.16 -10.52
N PHE A 24 -4.27 14.07 -11.63
CA PHE A 24 -3.72 13.72 -12.94
C PHE A 24 -2.59 14.68 -13.35
N ASP A 25 -1.44 14.12 -13.73
CA ASP A 25 -0.30 14.87 -14.23
C ASP A 25 -0.16 14.68 -15.75
N ALA A 26 -0.61 15.68 -16.50
CA ALA A 26 -0.59 15.66 -17.96
C ALA A 26 0.84 15.58 -18.54
N GLY A 27 1.81 16.25 -17.91
CA GLY A 27 3.19 16.27 -18.40
C GLY A 27 3.83 14.90 -18.27
N ARG A 28 3.69 14.28 -17.09
CA ARG A 28 4.14 12.91 -16.85
C ARG A 28 3.42 11.91 -17.74
N PHE A 29 2.10 12.05 -17.89
CA PHE A 29 1.32 11.16 -18.73
C PHE A 29 1.81 11.16 -20.18
N GLU A 30 2.06 12.34 -20.77
CA GLU A 30 2.59 12.42 -22.14
C GLU A 30 4.03 11.90 -22.25
N ALA A 31 4.87 12.12 -21.23
CA ALA A 31 6.21 11.56 -21.20
C ALA A 31 6.19 10.01 -21.21
N LEU A 32 5.35 9.39 -20.39
CA LEU A 32 5.18 7.94 -20.34
C LEU A 32 4.64 7.37 -21.67
N ARG A 33 3.69 8.06 -22.31
CA ARG A 33 3.19 7.69 -23.64
C ARG A 33 4.26 7.78 -24.72
N ALA A 34 5.07 8.84 -24.69
CA ALA A 34 6.17 9.01 -25.62
C ALA A 34 7.21 7.90 -25.45
N GLN A 35 7.56 7.53 -24.21
CA GLN A 35 8.43 6.40 -23.91
C GLN A 35 7.85 5.08 -24.43
N LEU A 36 6.56 4.82 -24.20
CA LEU A 36 5.88 3.63 -24.70
C LEU A 36 5.97 3.52 -26.24
N ARG A 37 5.66 4.62 -26.94
CA ARG A 37 5.75 4.71 -28.42
C ARG A 37 7.17 4.54 -28.95
N GLY A 38 8.16 5.00 -28.20
CA GLY A 38 9.58 4.84 -28.50
C GLY A 38 10.12 3.43 -28.31
N GLY A 39 9.28 2.45 -27.94
CA GLY A 39 9.68 1.06 -27.74
C GLY A 39 10.16 0.72 -26.33
N ALA A 40 10.12 1.66 -25.37
CA ALA A 40 10.43 1.35 -23.97
C ALA A 40 9.47 0.29 -23.39
N ALA A 41 8.28 0.12 -23.99
CA ALA A 41 7.31 -0.94 -23.72
C ALA A 41 7.83 -2.38 -23.91
N GLN A 42 8.96 -2.55 -24.61
CA GLN A 42 9.60 -3.85 -24.83
C GLN A 42 10.64 -4.20 -23.77
N ARG A 43 11.01 -3.27 -22.87
CA ARG A 43 11.76 -3.64 -21.67
C ARG A 43 10.80 -4.36 -20.73
N ASP A 44 11.19 -5.55 -20.29
CA ASP A 44 10.48 -6.23 -19.22
C ASP A 44 10.49 -5.34 -17.96
N ASN A 45 9.53 -5.54 -17.06
CA ASN A 45 9.51 -4.82 -15.79
C ASN A 45 10.62 -5.33 -14.84
N HIS A 46 11.59 -6.11 -15.34
CA HIS A 46 12.58 -6.74 -14.50
C HIS A 46 13.53 -5.71 -13.91
N VAL A 47 13.86 -5.89 -12.64
CA VAL A 47 14.92 -5.12 -12.01
C VAL A 47 16.25 -5.45 -12.69
N SER A 48 17.03 -4.40 -12.98
CA SER A 48 18.39 -4.53 -13.50
C SER A 48 19.39 -4.48 -12.34
N GLY A 49 20.59 -5.03 -12.56
CA GLY A 49 21.65 -5.06 -11.55
C GLY A 49 21.93 -6.46 -11.02
N HIS A 50 22.79 -6.55 -10.02
CA HIS A 50 23.15 -7.81 -9.38
C HIS A 50 22.18 -8.12 -8.24
N LEU A 51 21.37 -9.16 -8.41
CA LEU A 51 20.41 -9.62 -7.40
C LEU A 51 21.03 -10.67 -6.48
N ARG A 52 20.82 -10.51 -5.17
CA ARG A 52 21.12 -11.53 -4.15
C ARG A 52 19.97 -11.61 -3.15
N PRO A 53 19.73 -12.76 -2.49
CA PRO A 53 18.95 -12.78 -1.27
C PRO A 53 19.53 -11.78 -0.26
N VAL A 54 18.67 -11.13 0.52
CA VAL A 54 19.14 -10.35 1.67
C VAL A 54 19.88 -11.27 2.65
N ALA A 55 20.90 -10.74 3.31
CA ALA A 55 21.63 -11.49 4.32
C ALA A 55 20.69 -11.96 5.45
N ALA A 56 20.95 -13.14 6.00
CA ALA A 56 20.06 -13.75 7.00
C ALA A 56 19.91 -12.89 8.27
N ASP A 57 20.95 -12.13 8.64
CA ASP A 57 20.95 -11.19 9.75
C ASP A 57 20.18 -9.88 9.46
N ALA A 58 19.90 -9.58 8.19
CA ALA A 58 19.03 -8.48 7.79
C ALA A 58 17.53 -8.82 7.96
N LEU A 59 17.19 -10.11 8.12
CA LEU A 59 15.86 -10.60 8.46
C LEU A 59 15.74 -10.74 9.97
N VAL A 60 15.18 -9.72 10.63
CA VAL A 60 15.06 -9.70 12.09
C VAL A 60 13.74 -10.35 12.49
N PRO A 61 13.72 -11.53 13.15
CA PRO A 61 12.48 -12.11 13.62
C PRO A 61 11.85 -11.23 14.70
N LEU A 62 10.53 -11.01 14.62
CA LEU A 62 9.79 -10.45 15.75
C LEU A 62 9.90 -11.44 16.92
N PRO A 63 10.27 -11.01 18.14
CA PRO A 63 10.33 -11.89 19.29
C PRO A 63 9.01 -12.62 19.52
N GLU A 64 9.07 -13.81 20.13
CA GLU A 64 7.87 -14.59 20.40
C GLU A 64 6.94 -13.85 21.37
N ALA A 65 5.64 -13.86 21.07
CA ALA A 65 4.64 -13.26 21.96
C ALA A 65 4.69 -13.91 23.35
N GLY A 66 4.84 -13.10 24.39
CA GLY A 66 4.99 -13.55 25.77
C GLY A 66 6.45 -13.67 26.25
N SER A 67 7.44 -13.50 25.37
CA SER A 67 8.84 -13.34 25.78
C SER A 67 9.12 -11.95 26.35
N ASP A 68 10.17 -11.84 27.18
CA ASP A 68 10.61 -10.56 27.75
C ASP A 68 10.97 -9.54 26.65
N ALA A 69 11.70 -9.98 25.62
CA ALA A 69 12.05 -9.12 24.48
C ALA A 69 10.80 -8.59 23.75
N TYR A 70 9.75 -9.40 23.60
CA TYR A 70 8.48 -8.94 23.03
C TYR A 70 7.80 -7.90 23.93
N ALA A 71 7.82 -8.12 25.25
CA ALA A 71 7.26 -7.19 26.22
C ALA A 71 8.00 -5.84 26.24
N GLU A 72 9.33 -5.85 26.14
CA GLU A 72 10.15 -4.63 26.02
C GLU A 72 9.80 -3.82 24.77
N LEU A 73 9.74 -4.47 23.61
CA LEU A 73 9.33 -3.81 22.36
C LEU A 73 7.89 -3.31 22.44
N THR A 74 6.99 -4.09 23.06
CA THR A 74 5.60 -3.69 23.29
C THR A 74 5.55 -2.40 24.11
N ALA A 75 6.27 -2.33 25.23
CA ALA A 75 6.31 -1.15 26.09
C ALA A 75 6.80 0.10 25.35
N VAL A 76 7.87 -0.03 24.55
CA VAL A 76 8.39 1.08 23.72
C VAL A 76 7.34 1.56 22.70
N GLY A 77 6.67 0.63 22.02
CA GLY A 77 5.63 0.98 21.05
C GLY A 77 4.36 1.56 21.69
N GLU A 78 3.97 1.07 22.86
CA GLU A 78 2.84 1.59 23.62
C GLU A 78 3.10 3.01 24.10
N GLN A 79 4.33 3.29 24.56
CA GLN A 79 4.72 4.65 24.90
C GLN A 79 4.64 5.59 23.68
N ALA A 80 5.15 5.16 22.52
CA ALA A 80 5.06 5.98 21.30
C ALA A 80 3.60 6.23 20.86
N LEU A 81 2.71 5.24 21.01
CA LEU A 81 1.28 5.39 20.77
C LEU A 81 0.64 6.37 21.76
N HIS A 82 0.90 6.20 23.06
CA HIS A 82 0.42 7.08 24.12
C HIS A 82 0.84 8.54 23.88
N ASP A 83 2.07 8.76 23.42
CA ASP A 83 2.61 10.09 23.11
C ASP A 83 2.03 10.70 21.81
N GLY A 84 1.10 10.01 21.13
CA GLY A 84 0.46 10.49 19.91
C GLY A 84 1.37 10.45 18.68
N ARG A 85 2.50 9.73 18.73
CA ARG A 85 3.51 9.69 17.67
C ARG A 85 3.15 8.75 16.53
N VAL A 86 2.14 7.89 16.69
CA VAL A 86 1.83 6.80 15.75
C VAL A 86 0.44 6.98 15.15
N GLY A 87 0.35 6.91 13.83
CA GLY A 87 -0.89 6.82 13.06
C GLY A 87 -1.00 5.50 12.30
N VAL A 88 -2.19 5.21 11.80
CA VAL A 88 -2.47 4.07 10.93
C VAL A 88 -2.73 4.57 9.52
N LEU A 89 -2.16 3.91 8.52
CA LEU A 89 -2.41 4.17 7.11
C LEU A 89 -2.99 2.93 6.42
N MET A 90 -4.15 3.09 5.77
CA MET A 90 -4.85 1.99 5.10
C MET A 90 -4.84 2.19 3.58
N LEU A 91 -4.38 1.19 2.83
CA LEU A 91 -4.50 1.17 1.37
C LEU A 91 -5.87 0.62 0.97
N ALA A 92 -6.76 1.50 0.49
CA ALA A 92 -8.16 1.23 0.17
C ALA A 92 -8.57 1.72 -1.25
N GLY A 93 -7.60 1.85 -2.15
CA GLY A 93 -7.83 2.27 -3.54
C GLY A 93 -8.43 1.19 -4.46
N GLY A 94 -8.48 -0.06 -4.00
CA GLY A 94 -8.87 -1.22 -4.82
C GLY A 94 -10.38 -1.48 -4.89
N MET A 95 -10.86 -1.75 -6.10
CA MET A 95 -12.17 -2.35 -6.34
C MET A 95 -12.10 -3.87 -6.19
N ALA A 96 -13.18 -4.48 -5.72
CA ALA A 96 -13.31 -5.92 -5.55
C ALA A 96 -14.24 -6.52 -6.62
N THR A 97 -13.70 -6.73 -7.83
CA THR A 97 -14.47 -7.33 -8.93
C THR A 97 -15.03 -8.70 -8.56
N ARG A 98 -14.25 -9.52 -7.83
CA ARG A 98 -14.64 -10.85 -7.32
C ARG A 98 -15.69 -10.82 -6.18
N PHE A 99 -16.02 -9.64 -5.66
CA PHE A 99 -17.05 -9.42 -4.65
C PHE A 99 -18.25 -8.65 -5.23
N GLY A 100 -18.49 -8.76 -6.55
CA GLY A 100 -19.59 -8.07 -7.21
C GLY A 100 -19.30 -6.59 -7.53
N ALA A 101 -18.05 -6.26 -7.82
CA ALA A 101 -17.60 -4.90 -8.20
C ALA A 101 -17.88 -3.81 -7.15
N VAL A 102 -17.83 -4.17 -5.86
CA VAL A 102 -17.91 -3.21 -4.75
C VAL A 102 -16.52 -2.64 -4.41
N VAL A 103 -16.49 -1.53 -3.66
CA VAL A 103 -15.26 -1.06 -3.01
C VAL A 103 -14.79 -2.13 -2.03
N LYS A 104 -13.54 -2.62 -2.17
CA LYS A 104 -13.04 -3.75 -1.37
C LYS A 104 -13.16 -3.52 0.13
N ALA A 105 -12.85 -2.30 0.57
CA ALA A 105 -12.91 -1.90 1.97
C ALA A 105 -14.35 -1.95 2.55
N LEU A 106 -15.38 -1.81 1.71
CA LEU A 106 -16.79 -1.81 2.10
C LEU A 106 -17.45 -3.18 1.90
N ALA A 107 -16.74 -4.16 1.37
CA ALA A 107 -17.26 -5.53 1.26
C ALA A 107 -17.44 -6.14 2.67
N PRO A 108 -18.47 -6.96 2.90
CA PRO A 108 -18.61 -7.73 4.14
C PRO A 108 -17.39 -8.64 4.37
N ALA A 109 -16.92 -8.68 5.62
CA ALA A 109 -15.75 -9.45 6.01
C ALA A 109 -16.05 -10.40 7.18
N TYR A 110 -16.26 -9.89 8.39
CA TYR A 110 -16.42 -10.75 9.56
C TYR A 110 -17.50 -10.21 10.49
N GLY A 111 -18.36 -11.10 10.99
CA GLY A 111 -19.40 -10.75 11.96
C GLY A 111 -20.38 -9.68 11.46
N GLY A 112 -20.67 -9.64 10.15
CA GLY A 112 -21.53 -8.62 9.53
C GLY A 112 -20.86 -7.26 9.32
N ARG A 113 -19.58 -7.12 9.69
CA ARG A 113 -18.79 -5.89 9.53
C ARG A 113 -17.95 -5.94 8.26
N THR A 114 -17.72 -4.78 7.66
CA THR A 114 -16.88 -4.57 6.49
C THR A 114 -15.39 -4.60 6.84
N PHE A 115 -14.52 -4.73 5.84
CA PHE A 115 -13.07 -4.64 6.05
C PHE A 115 -12.65 -3.33 6.73
N LEU A 116 -13.20 -2.20 6.28
CA LEU A 116 -12.93 -0.87 6.82
C LEU A 116 -13.34 -0.77 8.29
N GLU A 117 -14.54 -1.22 8.65
CA GLU A 117 -15.03 -1.16 10.02
C GLU A 117 -14.17 -2.00 10.98
N LEU A 118 -13.67 -3.15 10.52
CA LEU A 118 -12.77 -3.99 11.32
C LEU A 118 -11.42 -3.31 11.55
N LYS A 119 -10.81 -2.73 10.50
CA LYS A 119 -9.53 -2.00 10.61
C LYS A 119 -9.67 -0.72 11.46
N LEU A 120 -10.78 0.00 11.36
CA LEU A 120 -11.07 1.16 12.21
C LEU A 120 -11.29 0.76 13.67
N ALA A 121 -11.99 -0.36 13.92
CA ALA A 121 -12.18 -0.86 15.28
C ALA A 121 -10.88 -1.36 15.91
N ASP A 122 -9.95 -1.92 15.14
CA ASP A 122 -8.62 -2.28 15.63
C ASP A 122 -7.86 -1.04 16.14
N ALA A 123 -7.80 0.03 15.33
CA ALA A 123 -7.19 1.29 15.75
C ALA A 123 -7.88 1.88 16.99
N LEU A 124 -9.22 1.90 17.02
CA LEU A 124 -9.99 2.40 18.17
C LEU A 124 -9.76 1.57 19.44
N LYS A 125 -9.68 0.24 19.32
CA LYS A 125 -9.40 -0.67 20.44
C LYS A 125 -8.05 -0.33 21.08
N VAL A 126 -7.00 -0.19 20.28
CA VAL A 126 -5.66 0.17 20.77
C VAL A 126 -5.65 1.58 21.35
N ALA A 127 -6.23 2.55 20.65
CA ALA A 127 -6.26 3.92 21.13
C ALA A 127 -7.02 4.06 22.45
N THR A 128 -8.12 3.32 22.64
CA THR A 128 -8.90 3.32 23.88
C THR A 128 -8.13 2.66 25.02
N ARG A 129 -7.51 1.51 24.75
CA ARG A 129 -6.73 0.75 25.74
C ARG A 129 -5.55 1.54 26.30
N LEU A 130 -4.89 2.33 25.44
CA LEU A 130 -3.70 3.11 25.79
C LEU A 130 -4.00 4.57 26.14
N ASP A 131 -5.28 4.96 26.21
CA ASP A 131 -5.72 6.35 26.29
C ASP A 131 -5.00 7.30 25.30
N ALA A 132 -4.71 6.80 24.11
CA ALA A 132 -3.93 7.47 23.09
C ALA A 132 -4.81 8.11 22.01
N ARG A 133 -4.27 9.08 21.28
CA ARG A 133 -4.82 9.56 20.01
C ARG A 133 -4.09 8.90 18.84
N VAL A 134 -4.82 8.19 17.98
CA VAL A 134 -4.28 7.45 16.82
C VAL A 134 -4.98 7.93 15.55
N PRO A 135 -4.40 8.88 14.81
CA PRO A 135 -4.92 9.30 13.51
C PRO A 135 -4.96 8.14 12.52
N VAL A 136 -6.04 8.06 11.74
CA VAL A 136 -6.19 7.07 10.68
C VAL A 136 -6.25 7.78 9.33
N LEU A 137 -5.35 7.41 8.43
CA LEU A 137 -5.26 7.94 7.07
C LEU A 137 -5.66 6.83 6.09
N VAL A 138 -6.66 7.07 5.26
CA VAL A 138 -7.18 6.08 4.31
C VAL A 138 -6.87 6.55 2.89
N MET A 139 -5.97 5.85 2.21
CA MET A 139 -5.68 6.10 0.81
C MET A 139 -6.75 5.44 -0.07
N SER A 140 -7.54 6.26 -0.75
CA SER A 140 -8.56 5.82 -1.71
C SER A 140 -8.07 5.97 -3.15
N SER A 141 -8.91 5.65 -4.13
CA SER A 141 -8.75 6.01 -5.55
C SER A 141 -9.98 6.77 -6.04
N PHE A 142 -9.96 7.28 -7.27
CA PHE A 142 -11.14 7.92 -7.87
C PHE A 142 -12.39 7.01 -7.84
N ALA A 143 -12.21 5.69 -7.89
CA ALA A 143 -13.28 4.71 -7.89
C ALA A 143 -13.81 4.38 -6.49
N THR A 144 -13.04 4.67 -5.44
CA THR A 144 -13.40 4.32 -4.05
C THR A 144 -13.63 5.52 -3.14
N HIS A 145 -13.15 6.71 -3.51
CA HIS A 145 -13.08 7.89 -2.64
C HIS A 145 -14.44 8.31 -2.07
N ASP A 146 -15.41 8.61 -2.95
CA ASP A 146 -16.71 9.15 -2.52
C ASP A 146 -17.49 8.13 -1.66
N ALA A 147 -17.43 6.85 -2.03
CA ALA A 147 -18.06 5.78 -1.25
C ALA A 147 -17.39 5.60 0.13
N LEU A 148 -16.06 5.68 0.22
CA LEU A 148 -15.33 5.60 1.49
C LEU A 148 -15.65 6.80 2.39
N VAL A 149 -15.63 8.02 1.84
CA VAL A 149 -15.97 9.24 2.58
C VAL A 149 -17.39 9.14 3.15
N ALA A 150 -18.35 8.64 2.36
CA ALA A 150 -19.73 8.47 2.80
C ALA A 150 -19.90 7.36 3.85
N ALA A 151 -19.09 6.30 3.80
CA ALA A 151 -19.20 5.14 4.69
C ALA A 151 -18.46 5.31 6.03
N ILE A 152 -17.48 6.22 6.11
CA ILE A 152 -16.76 6.46 7.36
C ILE A 152 -17.71 7.09 8.38
N PRO A 153 -17.89 6.46 9.56
CA PRO A 153 -18.73 7.02 10.60
C PRO A 153 -18.16 8.35 11.10
N LYS A 154 -18.96 9.13 11.83
CA LYS A 154 -18.45 10.34 12.51
C LYS A 154 -17.18 9.98 13.30
N THR A 155 -16.06 10.56 12.89
CA THR A 155 -14.75 10.28 13.48
C THR A 155 -14.73 10.68 14.95
N SER A 156 -13.96 9.98 15.78
CA SER A 156 -13.77 10.35 17.17
C SER A 156 -12.52 11.22 17.32
N GLU A 157 -12.43 12.02 18.37
CA GLU A 157 -11.19 12.76 18.69
C GLU A 157 -10.01 11.81 18.91
N ARG A 158 -10.30 10.59 19.37
CA ARG A 158 -9.33 9.54 19.65
C ARG A 158 -8.78 8.90 18.38
N THR A 159 -9.62 8.69 17.37
CA THR A 159 -9.25 8.12 16.06
C THR A 159 -9.83 8.97 14.94
N PRO A 160 -9.28 10.18 14.71
CA PRO A 160 -9.71 11.02 13.60
C PRO A 160 -9.33 10.32 12.30
N VAL A 161 -10.28 10.26 11.36
CA VAL A 161 -10.10 9.58 10.08
C VAL A 161 -10.06 10.60 8.96
N GLU A 162 -9.03 10.53 8.11
CA GLU A 162 -8.91 11.35 6.92
C GLU A 162 -8.77 10.47 5.68
N VAL A 163 -9.56 10.74 4.64
CA VAL A 163 -9.49 10.03 3.36
C VAL A 163 -8.82 10.92 2.33
N PHE A 164 -7.85 10.38 1.61
CA PHE A 164 -7.18 11.10 0.53
C PHE A 164 -7.03 10.18 -0.70
N PRO A 165 -7.23 10.69 -1.92
CA PRO A 165 -7.11 9.87 -3.11
C PRO A 165 -5.67 9.82 -3.64
N GLN A 166 -5.27 8.62 -4.07
CA GLN A 166 -4.15 8.44 -4.98
C GLN A 166 -4.45 9.01 -6.37
N GLU A 167 -3.40 9.18 -7.14
CA GLU A 167 -3.44 9.71 -8.50
C GLU A 167 -4.29 8.85 -9.46
N VAL A 168 -5.04 9.53 -10.31
CA VAL A 168 -5.68 8.96 -11.50
C VAL A 168 -4.80 9.17 -12.74
N SER A 169 -4.83 8.19 -13.63
CA SER A 169 -4.25 8.29 -14.97
C SER A 169 -5.19 7.63 -15.99
N LEU A 170 -4.85 7.68 -17.28
CA LEU A 170 -5.69 7.22 -18.38
C LEU A 170 -5.07 6.02 -19.07
N ARG A 171 -5.88 4.99 -19.34
CA ARG A 171 -5.41 3.83 -20.09
C ARG A 171 -5.04 4.22 -21.52
N VAL A 172 -4.03 3.56 -22.04
CA VAL A 172 -3.62 3.70 -23.44
C VAL A 172 -3.58 2.35 -24.13
N THR A 173 -3.67 2.33 -25.45
CA THR A 173 -3.42 1.10 -26.23
C THR A 173 -1.93 0.73 -26.16
N PRO A 174 -1.53 -0.49 -26.55
CA PRO A 174 -0.11 -0.87 -26.65
C PRO A 174 0.72 0.07 -27.55
N GLU A 175 0.09 0.77 -28.49
CA GLU A 175 0.68 1.78 -29.38
C GLU A 175 0.71 3.19 -28.75
N GLY A 176 0.23 3.35 -27.52
CA GLY A 176 0.20 4.61 -26.78
C GLY A 176 -0.92 5.58 -27.19
N ALA A 177 -1.93 5.13 -27.93
CA ALA A 177 -3.13 5.92 -28.19
C ALA A 177 -4.03 5.95 -26.95
N LEU A 178 -4.82 7.00 -26.74
CA LEU A 178 -5.79 7.02 -25.64
C LEU A 178 -6.81 5.90 -25.83
N HIS A 179 -7.02 5.10 -24.79
CA HIS A 179 -8.08 4.11 -24.81
C HIS A 179 -9.41 4.75 -24.36
N ARG A 180 -10.46 4.42 -25.11
CA ARG A 180 -11.84 4.83 -24.83
C ARG A 180 -12.70 3.59 -24.70
N ASP A 181 -13.66 3.62 -23.79
CA ASP A 181 -14.62 2.54 -23.62
C ASP A 181 -15.64 2.49 -24.78
N ALA A 182 -16.57 1.53 -24.71
CA ALA A 182 -17.61 1.35 -25.74
C ALA A 182 -18.54 2.58 -25.92
N SER A 183 -18.61 3.48 -24.93
CA SER A 183 -19.37 4.73 -25.01
C SER A 183 -18.57 5.89 -25.61
N GLY A 184 -17.27 5.69 -25.86
CA GLY A 184 -16.34 6.72 -26.32
C GLY A 184 -15.74 7.57 -25.19
N ALA A 185 -16.06 7.27 -23.92
CA ALA A 185 -15.50 7.97 -22.78
C ALA A 185 -14.04 7.54 -22.53
N LEU A 186 -13.24 8.43 -21.95
CA LEU A 186 -11.87 8.07 -21.56
C LEU A 186 -11.89 7.04 -20.43
N SER A 187 -10.91 6.14 -20.43
CA SER A 187 -10.84 5.00 -19.50
C SER A 187 -9.83 5.26 -18.38
N PRO A 188 -10.24 5.78 -17.20
CA PRO A 188 -9.33 6.08 -16.09
C PRO A 188 -8.92 4.83 -15.30
N TYR A 189 -7.75 4.90 -14.69
CA TYR A 189 -7.26 3.92 -13.72
C TYR A 189 -6.45 4.61 -12.61
N ALA A 190 -6.30 3.92 -11.47
CA ALA A 190 -5.52 4.42 -10.35
C ALA A 190 -4.06 3.95 -10.48
N THR A 191 -3.09 4.80 -10.19
CA THR A 191 -1.67 4.59 -10.56
C THR A 191 -0.87 3.63 -9.66
N GLY A 192 -1.54 2.67 -9.03
CA GLY A 192 -0.92 1.73 -8.09
C GLY A 192 -0.62 2.34 -6.71
N HIS A 193 -0.27 1.47 -5.75
CA HIS A 193 -0.05 1.87 -4.36
C HIS A 193 1.27 2.65 -4.16
N GLY A 194 2.18 2.66 -5.14
CA GLY A 194 3.38 3.48 -5.09
C GLY A 194 3.15 4.99 -5.19
N ASP A 195 1.93 5.44 -5.52
CA ASP A 195 1.58 6.87 -5.39
C ASP A 195 1.41 7.30 -3.91
N LEU A 196 1.46 6.38 -2.95
CA LEU A 196 1.18 6.64 -1.53
C LEU A 196 1.86 7.90 -0.98
N THR A 197 3.19 7.98 -1.08
CA THR A 197 3.97 9.08 -0.47
C THR A 197 3.66 10.41 -1.15
N PHE A 198 3.46 10.40 -2.47
CA PHE A 198 3.11 11.59 -3.26
C PHE A 198 1.68 12.06 -2.97
N ALA A 199 0.71 11.15 -2.95
CA ALA A 199 -0.69 11.44 -2.66
C ALA A 199 -0.88 12.00 -1.24
N LEU A 200 -0.19 11.40 -0.27
CA LEU A 200 -0.27 11.79 1.13
C LEU A 200 0.32 13.19 1.37
N ARG A 201 1.38 13.56 0.64
CA ARG A 201 1.94 14.92 0.65
C ARG A 201 1.03 15.90 -0.08
N ARG A 202 0.58 15.56 -1.29
CA ARG A 202 -0.31 16.38 -2.13
C ARG A 202 -1.62 16.73 -1.43
N SER A 203 -2.17 15.83 -0.62
CA SER A 203 -3.40 16.09 0.17
C SER A 203 -3.18 16.98 1.40
N GLY A 204 -1.92 17.22 1.78
CA GLY A 204 -1.55 17.88 3.04
C GLY A 204 -1.78 17.02 4.29
N ALA A 205 -2.22 15.77 4.14
CA ALA A 205 -2.47 14.86 5.25
C ALA A 205 -1.19 14.56 6.04
N LEU A 206 -0.07 14.35 5.33
CA LEU A 206 1.23 14.14 5.98
C LEU A 206 1.64 15.34 6.85
N GLY A 207 1.51 16.54 6.31
CA GLY A 207 1.85 17.77 7.02
C GLY A 207 0.99 17.98 8.26
N ARG A 208 -0.32 17.74 8.17
CA ARG A 208 -1.24 17.78 9.33
C ARG A 208 -0.90 16.72 10.37
N PHE A 209 -0.59 15.49 9.95
CA PHE A 209 -0.18 14.41 10.84
C PHE A 209 1.07 14.80 11.63
N MET A 210 2.11 15.28 10.95
CA MET A 210 3.35 15.71 11.61
C MET A 210 3.15 16.94 12.51
N ALA A 211 2.35 17.91 12.09
CA ALA A 211 2.06 19.11 12.89
C ALA A 211 1.32 18.79 14.20
N GLN A 212 0.69 17.62 14.29
CA GLN A 212 0.01 17.12 15.49
C GLN A 212 0.88 16.17 16.34
N GLY A 213 2.19 16.09 16.06
CA GLY A 213 3.14 15.23 16.78
C GLY A 213 3.35 13.85 16.17
N GLY A 214 2.68 13.54 15.05
CA GLY A 214 2.83 12.28 14.36
C GLY A 214 4.23 12.08 13.77
N GLU A 215 4.82 10.90 14.00
CA GLU A 215 6.15 10.53 13.52
C GLU A 215 6.12 9.25 12.68
N LEU A 216 5.29 8.26 13.06
CA LEU A 216 5.28 6.94 12.45
C LEU A 216 3.91 6.60 11.88
N LEU A 217 3.86 6.05 10.67
CA LEU A 217 2.65 5.54 10.05
C LEU A 217 2.76 4.03 9.85
N LEU A 218 1.88 3.26 10.51
CA LEU A 218 1.71 1.83 10.23
C LEU A 218 0.79 1.67 9.00
N MET A 219 1.40 1.41 7.86
CA MET A 219 0.74 1.17 6.57
C MET A 219 0.37 -0.29 6.41
N SER A 220 -0.86 -0.59 5.94
CA SER A 220 -1.25 -1.95 5.52
C SER A 220 -2.34 -1.96 4.46
N ASN A 221 -2.43 -3.05 3.70
CA ASN A 221 -3.58 -3.30 2.82
C ASN A 221 -4.86 -3.50 3.64
N VAL A 222 -5.98 -2.93 3.17
CA VAL A 222 -7.28 -3.09 3.84
C VAL A 222 -7.78 -4.55 3.83
N ASP A 223 -7.31 -5.36 2.89
CA ASP A 223 -7.69 -6.78 2.74
C ASP A 223 -6.89 -7.75 3.63
N ASN A 224 -5.86 -7.27 4.34
CA ASN A 224 -5.14 -8.03 5.34
C ASN A 224 -5.62 -7.60 6.74
N LEU A 225 -6.68 -8.27 7.21
CA LEU A 225 -7.33 -7.95 8.49
C LEU A 225 -6.48 -8.28 9.71
N VAL A 226 -5.53 -9.21 9.57
CA VAL A 226 -4.66 -9.65 10.67
C VAL A 226 -3.41 -8.77 10.83
N ALA A 227 -3.15 -7.84 9.89
CA ALA A 227 -2.19 -6.76 10.09
C ALA A 227 -2.78 -5.68 11.00
N THR A 228 -2.86 -5.98 12.29
CA THR A 228 -3.36 -5.08 13.35
C THR A 228 -2.30 -4.07 13.79
N LEU A 229 -2.74 -2.99 14.44
CA LEU A 229 -1.89 -2.04 15.13
C LEU A 229 -1.25 -2.72 16.36
N ASN A 230 -0.05 -3.27 16.14
CA ASN A 230 0.70 -4.00 17.16
C ASN A 230 1.84 -3.13 17.72
N PRO A 231 1.81 -2.74 19.01
CA PRO A 231 2.88 -1.95 19.61
C PRO A 231 4.27 -2.59 19.51
N ALA A 232 4.39 -3.93 19.56
CA ALA A 232 5.68 -4.60 19.43
C ALA A 232 6.36 -4.33 18.07
N ILE A 233 5.59 -4.16 17.00
CA ILE A 233 6.11 -3.79 15.67
C ILE A 233 6.63 -2.35 15.66
N ILE A 234 5.90 -1.43 16.33
CA ILE A 234 6.34 -0.04 16.49
C ILE A 234 7.63 0.02 17.33
N GLY A 235 7.69 -0.73 18.43
CA GLY A 235 8.90 -0.86 19.24
C GLY A 235 10.06 -1.44 18.45
N ALA A 236 9.84 -2.49 17.65
CA ALA A 236 10.86 -3.07 16.79
C ALA A 236 11.40 -2.07 15.77
N HIS A 237 10.52 -1.25 15.16
CA HIS A 237 10.93 -0.18 14.26
C HIS A 237 11.79 0.87 14.97
N LEU A 238 11.36 1.34 16.14
CA LEU A 238 12.09 2.34 16.94
C LEU A 238 13.45 1.81 17.41
N ALA A 239 13.51 0.57 17.89
CA ALA A 239 14.75 -0.08 18.34
C ALA A 239 15.76 -0.26 17.20
N GLY A 240 15.27 -0.52 15.98
CA GLY A 240 16.14 -0.66 14.82
C GLY A 240 16.70 0.68 14.29
N GLY A 241 15.99 1.80 14.49
CA GLY A 241 16.48 3.13 14.11
C GLY A 241 16.65 3.39 12.60
N ARG A 242 15.79 2.79 11.76
CA ARG A 242 15.77 3.05 10.30
C ARG A 242 14.49 3.76 9.91
N ALA A 243 14.50 4.41 8.75
CA ALA A 243 13.37 5.16 8.23
C ALA A 243 12.17 4.29 7.81
N LEU A 244 12.39 3.00 7.56
CA LEU A 244 11.37 2.09 7.08
C LEU A 244 11.53 0.71 7.74
N THR A 245 10.42 0.10 8.14
CA THR A 245 10.34 -1.33 8.46
C THR A 245 9.32 -1.98 7.56
N VAL A 246 9.67 -3.11 6.97
CA VAL A 246 8.78 -3.96 6.16
C VAL A 246 8.53 -5.25 6.93
N GLU A 247 7.27 -5.59 7.14
CA GLU A 247 6.91 -6.91 7.64
C GLU A 247 7.01 -7.93 6.49
N VAL A 248 7.78 -9.00 6.71
CA VAL A 248 7.89 -10.14 5.79
C VAL A 248 7.41 -11.40 6.48
N ALA A 249 6.73 -12.30 5.77
CA ALA A 249 6.18 -13.53 6.32
C ALA A 249 6.83 -14.76 5.69
N PRO A 250 6.90 -15.91 6.38
CA PRO A 250 7.35 -17.17 5.79
C PRO A 250 6.60 -17.50 4.50
N LYS A 251 7.34 -17.80 3.43
CA LYS A 251 6.84 -18.19 2.10
C LYS A 251 6.50 -19.68 2.10
N TYR A 252 5.33 -20.04 1.59
CA TYR A 252 4.84 -21.40 1.42
C TYR A 252 4.76 -21.75 -0.07
N PRO A 253 4.75 -23.05 -0.44
CA PRO A 253 4.64 -23.47 -1.83
C PRO A 253 3.41 -22.85 -2.52
N GLY A 254 3.63 -22.21 -3.68
CA GLY A 254 2.59 -21.55 -4.47
C GLY A 254 2.34 -20.08 -4.15
N ASP A 255 2.98 -19.52 -3.12
CA ASP A 255 2.91 -18.08 -2.86
C ASP A 255 3.58 -17.27 -3.96
N GLN A 256 2.87 -16.24 -4.40
CA GLN A 256 3.37 -15.23 -5.33
C GLN A 256 3.28 -13.86 -4.68
N GLY A 257 4.33 -13.05 -4.86
CA GLY A 257 4.40 -11.70 -4.32
C GLY A 257 5.83 -11.18 -4.38
N GLY A 258 6.03 -9.95 -3.91
CA GLY A 258 7.37 -9.42 -3.75
C GLY A 258 8.17 -10.12 -2.66
N ILE A 259 9.48 -10.12 -2.80
CA ILE A 259 10.42 -10.67 -1.82
C ILE A 259 11.51 -9.63 -1.50
N PRO A 260 12.12 -9.68 -0.31
CA PRO A 260 13.27 -8.85 -0.01
C PRO A 260 14.50 -9.38 -0.75
N LEU A 261 15.16 -8.52 -1.52
CA LEU A 261 16.41 -8.80 -2.23
C LEU A 261 17.41 -7.67 -1.99
N GLU A 262 18.69 -7.99 -2.08
CA GLU A 262 19.74 -7.00 -2.28
C GLU A 262 19.92 -6.79 -3.79
N VAL A 263 19.78 -5.55 -4.24
CA VAL A 263 20.06 -5.13 -5.63
C VAL A 263 21.20 -4.14 -5.58
N ASP A 264 22.34 -4.51 -6.18
CA ASP A 264 23.57 -3.72 -6.18
C ASP A 264 23.99 -3.21 -4.79
N GLY A 265 23.85 -4.07 -3.77
CA GLY A 265 24.21 -3.76 -2.38
C GLY A 265 23.11 -3.06 -1.57
N VAL A 266 21.93 -2.79 -2.15
CA VAL A 266 20.81 -2.14 -1.46
C VAL A 266 19.69 -3.14 -1.17
N PRO A 267 19.44 -3.48 0.10
CA PRO A 267 18.30 -4.29 0.52
C PRO A 267 16.98 -3.57 0.24
N GLN A 268 16.10 -4.18 -0.56
CA GLN A 268 14.83 -3.61 -0.99
C GLN A 268 13.78 -4.70 -1.30
N VAL A 269 12.51 -4.31 -1.36
CA VAL A 269 11.43 -5.16 -1.85
C VAL A 269 11.41 -5.15 -3.37
N VAL A 270 11.44 -6.34 -3.97
CA VAL A 270 11.29 -6.53 -5.42
C VAL A 270 10.02 -7.35 -5.66
N GLU A 271 9.02 -6.75 -6.33
CA GLU A 271 7.78 -7.46 -6.68
C GLU A 271 8.04 -8.61 -7.65
N GLY A 272 7.29 -9.71 -7.52
CA GLY A 272 7.58 -10.96 -8.24
C GLY A 272 7.69 -10.83 -9.76
N PHE A 273 6.85 -9.99 -10.39
CA PHE A 273 6.91 -9.74 -11.84
C PHE A 273 8.13 -8.91 -12.29
N ARG A 274 8.86 -8.33 -11.34
CA ARG A 274 10.13 -7.63 -11.58
C ARG A 274 11.33 -8.55 -11.42
N ILE A 275 11.15 -9.79 -10.97
CA ILE A 275 12.27 -10.69 -10.73
C ILE A 275 12.56 -11.44 -12.03
N PRO A 276 13.77 -11.33 -12.60
CA PRO A 276 14.10 -12.01 -13.84
C PRO A 276 14.04 -13.53 -13.65
N PRO A 277 13.65 -14.31 -14.67
CA PRO A 277 13.57 -15.78 -14.60
C PRO A 277 14.89 -16.46 -14.22
N SER A 278 16.02 -15.78 -14.38
CA SER A 278 17.35 -16.27 -13.99
C SER A 278 17.60 -16.28 -12.49
N PHE A 279 16.76 -15.61 -11.70
CA PHE A 279 16.86 -15.60 -10.24
C PHE A 279 15.89 -16.61 -9.63
N ASP A 280 16.41 -17.50 -8.79
CA ASP A 280 15.60 -18.47 -8.05
C ASP A 280 14.85 -17.78 -6.91
N GLN A 281 13.57 -17.49 -7.13
CA GLN A 281 12.69 -16.87 -6.14
C GLN A 281 12.39 -17.76 -4.93
N ASP A 282 12.57 -19.08 -5.04
CA ASP A 282 12.29 -20.02 -3.95
C ASP A 282 13.49 -20.16 -2.99
N SER A 283 14.65 -19.62 -3.38
CA SER A 283 15.80 -19.45 -2.48
C SER A 283 15.54 -18.45 -1.34
N VAL A 284 14.52 -17.58 -1.46
CA VAL A 284 14.16 -16.59 -0.45
C VAL A 284 12.98 -17.11 0.39
N PRO A 285 13.17 -17.37 1.70
CA PRO A 285 12.19 -18.09 2.53
C PRO A 285 11.04 -17.20 3.03
N VAL A 286 11.04 -15.92 2.67
CA VAL A 286 10.06 -14.92 3.13
C VAL A 286 9.57 -14.06 1.97
N PHE A 287 8.41 -13.46 2.13
CA PHE A 287 7.85 -12.54 1.14
C PHE A 287 7.18 -11.33 1.80
N ASN A 288 7.07 -10.26 1.02
CA ASN A 288 6.50 -8.98 1.41
C ASN A 288 5.01 -9.13 1.77
N THR A 289 4.65 -8.70 2.98
CA THR A 289 3.23 -8.66 3.41
C THR A 289 2.50 -7.41 2.90
N ASN A 290 3.25 -6.43 2.38
CA ASN A 290 2.83 -5.07 2.11
C ASN A 290 2.24 -4.38 3.36
N THR A 291 2.84 -4.65 4.53
CA THR A 291 2.66 -3.93 5.78
C THR A 291 3.99 -3.27 6.15
N MET A 292 3.97 -1.96 6.42
CA MET A 292 5.19 -1.16 6.63
C MET A 292 5.02 -0.16 7.77
N VAL A 293 6.08 0.10 8.53
CA VAL A 293 6.16 1.28 9.40
C VAL A 293 7.02 2.32 8.70
N LEU A 294 6.43 3.48 8.42
CA LEU A 294 7.04 4.59 7.68
C LEU A 294 7.35 5.73 8.65
N ASP A 295 8.59 6.23 8.64
CA ASP A 295 8.93 7.52 9.25
C ASP A 295 8.35 8.66 8.39
N ALA A 296 7.50 9.47 8.98
CA ALA A 296 6.75 10.54 8.31
C ALA A 296 7.68 11.60 7.71
N ARG A 297 8.80 11.93 8.37
CA ARG A 297 9.77 12.91 7.86
C ARG A 297 10.57 12.33 6.71
N ALA A 298 10.95 11.05 6.79
CA ALA A 298 11.70 10.38 5.74
C ALA A 298 10.92 10.24 4.43
N ILE A 299 9.60 10.11 4.51
CA ILE A 299 8.72 10.05 3.33
C ILE A 299 8.23 11.43 2.85
N ASP A 300 8.53 12.52 3.56
CA ASP A 300 8.17 13.89 3.14
C ASP A 300 9.11 14.46 2.06
N ARG A 301 9.27 13.72 0.97
CA ARG A 301 10.06 14.10 -0.20
C ARG A 301 9.57 13.37 -1.44
N ASP A 302 10.07 13.79 -2.59
CA ASP A 302 9.86 13.06 -3.84
C ASP A 302 10.84 11.87 -3.94
N PHE A 303 10.37 10.80 -4.56
CA PHE A 303 11.16 9.60 -4.85
C PHE A 303 11.18 9.36 -6.37
N GLU A 304 12.31 8.91 -6.90
CA GLU A 304 12.43 8.49 -8.30
C GLU A 304 11.95 7.04 -8.45
N LEU A 305 10.64 6.83 -8.34
CA LEU A 305 10.04 5.50 -8.52
C LEU A 305 9.79 5.21 -10.01
N ASP A 306 9.92 3.94 -10.39
CA ASP A 306 9.67 3.49 -11.75
C ASP A 306 8.17 3.45 -12.06
N TRP A 307 7.83 3.73 -13.32
CA TRP A 307 6.49 3.52 -13.85
C TRP A 307 6.43 2.21 -14.63
N PHE A 308 5.83 1.20 -14.00
CA PHE A 308 5.72 -0.14 -14.57
C PHE A 308 4.64 -0.20 -15.63
N VAL A 309 4.98 -0.78 -16.78
CA VAL A 309 4.05 -1.01 -17.89
C VAL A 309 3.26 -2.27 -17.57
N VAL A 310 1.99 -2.11 -17.21
CA VAL A 310 1.08 -3.20 -16.87
C VAL A 310 0.09 -3.40 -18.01
N ARG A 311 0.13 -4.58 -18.64
CA ARG A 311 -0.85 -5.01 -19.64
C ARG A 311 -2.10 -5.55 -18.94
N LYS A 312 -3.28 -5.08 -19.36
CA LYS A 312 -4.58 -5.60 -18.92
C LYS A 312 -5.47 -5.85 -20.13
N ARG A 313 -6.50 -6.66 -19.90
CA ARG A 313 -7.67 -6.77 -20.78
C ARG A 313 -8.82 -5.98 -20.15
N VAL A 314 -9.34 -4.97 -20.85
CA VAL A 314 -10.48 -4.15 -20.43
C VAL A 314 -11.38 -3.97 -21.64
N ASP A 315 -12.69 -4.21 -21.49
CA ASP A 315 -13.68 -4.12 -22.57
C ASP A 315 -13.23 -4.84 -23.86
N ASP A 316 -12.74 -6.07 -23.71
CA ASP A 316 -12.16 -6.93 -24.76
C ASP A 316 -10.94 -6.36 -25.52
N ALA A 317 -10.45 -5.19 -25.13
CA ALA A 317 -9.24 -4.56 -25.65
C ALA A 317 -8.02 -4.81 -24.76
N ASP A 318 -6.86 -4.94 -25.39
CA ASP A 318 -5.59 -4.88 -24.68
C ASP A 318 -5.24 -3.42 -24.39
N VAL A 319 -4.93 -3.15 -23.13
CA VAL A 319 -4.65 -1.80 -22.65
C VAL A 319 -3.42 -1.80 -21.74
N ILE A 320 -2.78 -0.65 -21.68
CA ILE A 320 -1.63 -0.36 -20.84
C ILE A 320 -2.04 0.57 -19.71
N GLN A 321 -1.55 0.23 -18.52
CA GLN A 321 -1.55 1.04 -17.32
C GLN A 321 -0.10 1.28 -16.91
N PHE A 322 0.20 2.47 -16.42
CA PHE A 322 1.48 2.79 -15.80
C PHE A 322 1.27 2.82 -14.29
N GLU A 323 1.85 1.87 -13.56
CA GLU A 323 1.65 1.74 -12.12
C GLU A 323 2.96 1.95 -11.36
N ARG A 324 2.89 2.49 -10.15
CA ARG A 324 4.00 2.55 -9.20
C ARG A 324 3.76 1.57 -8.06
N LEU A 325 4.86 1.08 -7.47
CA LEU A 325 4.85 0.12 -6.37
C LEU A 325 5.45 0.74 -5.11
N VAL A 326 4.69 0.73 -4.01
CA VAL A 326 5.15 1.31 -2.72
C VAL A 326 6.42 0.64 -2.20
N GLY A 327 6.61 -0.65 -2.50
CA GLY A 327 7.82 -1.40 -2.16
C GLY A 327 9.09 -0.76 -2.70
N GLN A 328 9.05 -0.03 -3.82
CA GLN A 328 10.24 0.64 -4.35
C GLN A 328 10.79 1.74 -3.44
N VAL A 329 9.99 2.29 -2.51
CA VAL A 329 10.49 3.25 -1.52
C VAL A 329 11.65 2.66 -0.69
N THR A 330 11.68 1.33 -0.50
CA THR A 330 12.77 0.62 0.19
C THR A 330 14.11 0.71 -0.53
N ALA A 331 14.14 0.96 -1.84
CA ALA A 331 15.37 1.21 -2.60
C ALA A 331 16.00 2.58 -2.27
N HIS A 332 15.22 3.50 -1.69
CA HIS A 332 15.63 4.88 -1.42
C HIS A 332 15.74 5.20 0.07
N LEU A 333 15.30 4.29 0.95
CA LEU A 333 15.31 4.48 2.39
C LEU A 333 16.01 3.31 3.08
N PRO A 334 16.83 3.59 4.11
CA PRO A 334 17.30 2.54 5.00
C PRO A 334 16.11 1.74 5.55
N THR A 335 16.13 0.42 5.35
CA THR A 335 14.98 -0.46 5.59
C THR A 335 15.35 -1.61 6.52
N HIS A 336 14.49 -1.92 7.50
CA HIS A 336 14.48 -3.20 8.20
C HIS A 336 13.49 -4.16 7.58
N PHE A 337 13.82 -5.44 7.59
CA PHE A 337 12.88 -6.52 7.32
C PHE A 337 12.60 -7.26 8.62
N VAL A 338 11.38 -7.14 9.13
CA VAL A 338 10.95 -7.86 10.33
C VAL A 338 10.16 -9.09 9.89
N THR A 339 10.65 -10.27 10.27
CA THR A 339 9.93 -11.52 9.99
C THR A 339 8.81 -11.70 11.01
N VAL A 340 7.58 -11.81 10.53
CA VAL A 340 6.37 -11.87 11.35
C VAL A 340 5.67 -13.22 11.26
N PRO A 341 4.93 -13.65 12.29
CA PRO A 341 4.20 -14.90 12.25
C PRO A 341 3.12 -14.89 11.16
N ARG A 342 3.01 -16.00 10.43
CA ARG A 342 1.93 -16.23 9.45
C ARG A 342 0.80 -17.12 9.99
N GLU A 343 0.97 -17.64 11.20
CA GLU A 343 0.04 -18.55 11.85
C GLU A 343 -0.15 -18.20 13.33
N GLY A 344 -1.06 -18.91 13.99
CA GLY A 344 -1.37 -18.70 15.41
C GLY A 344 -2.08 -17.37 15.69
N ALA A 345 -2.17 -17.01 16.98
CA ALA A 345 -2.82 -15.79 17.45
C ALA A 345 -2.01 -14.51 17.11
N GLY A 346 -0.71 -14.65 16.85
CA GLY A 346 0.16 -13.57 16.40
C GLY A 346 0.24 -13.40 14.89
N CYS A 347 -0.60 -14.10 14.11
CA CYS A 347 -0.59 -14.02 12.66
C CYS A 347 -0.73 -12.56 12.18
N ARG A 348 0.15 -12.13 11.28
CA ARG A 348 0.14 -10.77 10.70
C ARG A 348 -0.09 -10.75 9.20
N PHE A 349 -0.18 -11.92 8.57
CA PHE A 349 -0.42 -12.03 7.13
C PHE A 349 -1.45 -13.10 6.78
N ALA A 350 -2.63 -12.63 6.38
CA ALA A 350 -3.71 -13.43 5.85
C ALA A 350 -4.53 -12.55 4.88
N PRO A 351 -4.04 -12.35 3.65
CA PRO A 351 -4.71 -11.50 2.67
C PRO A 351 -5.98 -12.20 2.16
N ILE A 352 -7.04 -11.43 1.95
CA ILE A 352 -8.34 -11.93 1.49
C ILE A 352 -8.62 -11.38 0.09
N LYS A 353 -8.38 -12.19 -0.94
CA LYS A 353 -8.56 -11.81 -2.35
C LYS A 353 -9.91 -12.26 -2.91
N THR A 354 -10.50 -13.32 -2.36
CA THR A 354 -11.82 -13.85 -2.74
C THR A 354 -12.73 -14.11 -1.53
N PRO A 355 -14.05 -14.30 -1.72
CA PRO A 355 -14.93 -14.74 -0.64
C PRO A 355 -14.54 -16.10 -0.02
N GLU A 356 -13.97 -17.00 -0.81
CA GLU A 356 -13.48 -18.31 -0.34
C GLU A 356 -12.29 -18.14 0.61
N ASP A 357 -11.37 -17.22 0.33
CA ASP A 357 -10.27 -16.88 1.25
C ASP A 357 -10.80 -16.44 2.61
N LEU A 358 -11.86 -15.63 2.63
CA LEU A 358 -12.49 -15.13 3.85
C LEU A 358 -13.06 -16.26 4.69
N GLN A 359 -13.73 -17.23 4.05
CA GLN A 359 -14.26 -18.41 4.73
C GLN A 359 -13.13 -19.30 5.26
N ALA A 360 -12.09 -19.54 4.47
CA ALA A 360 -10.94 -20.36 4.86
C ALA A 360 -10.14 -19.74 6.02
N GLN A 361 -10.08 -18.41 6.10
CA GLN A 361 -9.33 -17.68 7.12
C GLN A 361 -10.18 -17.24 8.32
N ARG A 362 -11.47 -17.58 8.35
CA ARG A 362 -12.45 -17.08 9.33
C ARG A 362 -12.00 -17.28 10.79
N GLU A 363 -11.61 -18.48 11.17
CA GLU A 363 -11.15 -18.76 12.53
C GLU A 363 -9.89 -17.99 12.92
N ARG A 364 -8.97 -17.82 11.97
CA ARG A 364 -7.73 -17.08 12.16
C ARG A 364 -8.02 -15.60 12.40
N ILE A 365 -8.88 -15.01 11.59
CA ILE A 365 -9.33 -13.61 11.73
C ILE A 365 -10.02 -13.42 13.08
N GLY A 366 -10.93 -14.32 13.46
CA GLY A 366 -11.62 -14.27 14.75
C GLY A 366 -10.63 -14.28 15.93
N ARG A 367 -9.66 -15.20 15.92
CA ARG A 367 -8.61 -15.31 16.94
C ARG A 367 -7.75 -14.04 17.06
N VAL A 368 -7.28 -13.48 15.94
CA VAL A 368 -6.42 -12.28 15.95
C VAL A 368 -7.18 -11.03 16.40
N LEU A 369 -8.42 -10.86 15.93
CA LEU A 369 -9.22 -9.68 16.26
C LEU A 369 -9.85 -9.77 17.66
N GLY A 370 -9.95 -10.98 18.22
CA GLY A 370 -10.52 -11.26 19.54
C GLY A 370 -12.05 -11.30 19.52
N PHE A 371 -12.63 -11.93 18.50
CA PHE A 371 -14.07 -12.18 18.37
C PHE A 371 -14.45 -13.60 18.76
#